data_AF-A0A538G6D1-F1
#
_entry.id   AF-A0A538G6D1-F1
#
_cell.length_a   1.000
_cell.length_b   1.000
_cell.length_c   1.000
_cell.angle_alpha   90.00
_cell.angle_beta   90.00
_cell.angle_gamma   90.00
#
_symmetry.space_group_name_H-M   'P 1'
#
loop_
_entity.id
_entity.type
_entity.pdbx_description
1 polymer ?
#
loop_
_entity_poly.entity_id
_entity_poly.type
_entity_poly.pdbx_seq_one_letter_code
_entity_poly.pdbx_strand_id
1 'polypeptide(L)' 'MFEQTIVLLGSATDFAVVCQACERRGLGFGEEQPPLVRGKLGVGHDLGWTECRRGHRIRSVRAGRDVHVEMTSPLW' A
#
# COMPACT_ATOMS: atom_id res chain seq x y z
N MET A 1 -14.87 -4.37 7.23
CA MET A 1 -13.44 -4.00 7.30
C MET A 1 -13.13 -3.18 6.05
N PHE A 2 -12.53 -1.99 6.18
CA PHE A 2 -12.16 -1.18 5.01
C PHE A 2 -10.72 -1.47 4.58
N GLU A 3 -10.52 -1.76 3.30
CA GLU A 3 -9.21 -1.96 2.69
C GLU A 3 -9.03 -0.97 1.53
N GLN A 4 -7.93 -0.25 1.54
CA GLN A 4 -7.48 0.55 0.40
C GLN A 4 -6.21 -0.02 -0.20
N THR A 5 -6.06 0.04 -1.52
CA THR A 5 -4.84 -0.35 -2.23
C THR A 5 -4.12 0.89 -2.75
N ILE A 6 -2.80 0.94 -2.57
CA ILE A 6 -1.91 1.88 -3.24
C ILE A 6 -0.96 1.12 -4.15
N VAL A 7 -0.57 1.77 -5.25
CA VAL A 7 0.42 1.26 -6.19
C VAL A 7 1.69 2.08 -6.05
N LEU A 8 2.80 1.41 -5.75
CA LEU A 8 4.14 1.98 -5.76
C LEU A 8 4.78 1.67 -7.11
N LEU A 9 5.28 2.69 -7.80
CA LEU A 9 5.89 2.56 -9.10
C LEU A 9 7.42 2.42 -8.98
N GLY A 10 7.99 1.56 -9.82
CA GLY A 10 9.43 1.36 -9.92
C GLY A 10 10.06 0.97 -8.58
N SER A 11 11.14 1.67 -8.21
CA SER A 11 11.91 1.41 -7.00
C SER A 11 11.43 2.18 -5.76
N ALA A 12 10.26 2.85 -5.80
CA ALA A 12 9.76 3.63 -4.66
C ALA A 12 9.61 2.74 -3.41
N THR A 13 10.27 3.12 -2.31
CA THR A 13 10.25 2.36 -1.05
C THR A 13 9.42 3.02 0.03
N ASP A 14 9.15 4.31 -0.09
CA ASP A 14 8.47 5.12 0.91
C ASP A 14 7.20 5.69 0.30
N PHE A 15 6.14 5.76 1.11
CA PHE A 15 4.89 6.36 0.67
C PHE A 15 4.22 7.16 1.78
N ALA A 16 3.42 8.12 1.35
CA ALA A 16 2.47 8.85 2.18
C ALA A 16 1.13 8.84 1.45
N VAL A 17 0.06 8.42 2.13
CA VAL A 17 -1.28 8.30 1.55
C VAL A 17 -2.34 8.76 2.53
N VAL A 18 -3.42 9.31 2.02
CA VAL A 18 -4.63 9.61 2.80
C VAL A 18 -5.45 8.34 2.97
N CYS A 19 -5.81 8.01 4.21
CA CYS A 19 -6.75 6.95 4.50
C CYS A 19 -8.15 7.35 4.03
N GLN A 20 -8.61 6.76 2.93
CA GLN A 20 -9.90 7.05 2.31
C GLN A 20 -11.09 6.85 3.26
N ALA A 21 -11.04 5.85 4.15
CA ALA A 21 -12.10 5.67 5.15
C ALA A 21 -12.13 6.80 6.19
N CYS A 22 -10.98 7.35 6.57
CA CYS A 22 -10.93 8.51 7.47
C CYS A 22 -11.40 9.78 6.74
N GLU A 23 -10.93 9.98 5.51
CA GLU A 23 -11.35 11.10 4.66
C GLU A 23 -12.85 11.11 4.40
N ARG A 24 -13.45 9.97 4.06
CA ARG A 24 -14.91 9.82 3.88
C ARG A 24 -15.72 10.10 5.15
N ARG A 25 -15.10 10.00 6.33
CA ARG A 25 -15.71 10.36 7.62
C ARG A 25 -15.52 11.85 7.98
N GLY A 26 -14.92 12.64 7.09
CA GLY A 26 -14.67 14.07 7.29
C GLY A 26 -13.47 14.38 8.18
N LEU A 27 -12.60 13.40 8.45
CA LEU A 27 -11.39 13.62 9.25
C LEU A 27 -10.33 14.30 8.38
N GLY A 28 -10.14 15.60 8.59
CA GLY A 28 -9.25 16.44 7.79
C GLY A 28 -7.81 16.52 8.29
N PHE A 29 -6.98 17.25 7.55
CA PHE A 29 -5.64 17.66 7.97
C PHE A 29 -5.79 18.80 9.00
N GLY A 30 -5.72 18.47 10.29
CA GLY A 30 -5.96 19.41 11.40
C GLY A 30 -6.46 18.71 12.66
N GLU A 31 -7.02 17.51 12.50
CA GLU A 31 -7.34 16.59 13.59
C GLU A 31 -6.06 16.10 14.30
N GLU A 32 -6.13 15.80 15.61
CA GLU A 32 -5.03 15.19 16.37
C GLU A 32 -4.49 13.91 15.70
N GLN A 33 -5.38 13.22 14.99
CA GLN A 33 -5.04 12.07 14.17
C GLN A 33 -5.47 12.35 12.73
N PRO A 34 -4.63 13.00 11.91
CA PRO A 34 -4.94 13.25 10.52
C PRO A 34 -5.06 11.93 9.75
N PRO A 35 -5.78 11.91 8.61
CA PRO A 35 -5.95 10.71 7.81
C PRO A 35 -4.66 10.28 7.10
N LEU A 36 -3.56 11.02 7.23
CA LEU A 36 -2.27 10.73 6.62
C LEU A 36 -1.62 9.49 7.24
N VAL A 37 -1.28 8.53 6.38
CA VAL A 37 -0.52 7.33 6.74
C VAL A 37 0.78 7.31 5.96
N ARG A 38 1.88 7.06 6.67
CA ARG A 38 3.22 6.88 6.09
C ARG A 38 3.62 5.43 6.25
N GLY A 39 4.29 4.89 5.25
CA GLY A 39 4.75 3.51 5.30
C GLY A 39 5.92 3.28 4.35
N LYS A 40 6.47 2.07 4.43
CA LYS A 40 7.54 1.61 3.57
C LYS A 40 7.21 0.27 2.96
N LEU A 41 7.67 0.04 1.74
CA LEU A 41 7.73 -1.26 1.09
C LEU A 41 9.17 -1.50 0.66
N GLY A 42 9.85 -2.48 1.26
CA GLY A 42 11.24 -2.77 0.94
C GLY A 42 11.42 -3.10 -0.55
N VAL A 43 12.64 -2.89 -1.06
CA VAL A 43 12.98 -3.13 -2.48
C VAL A 43 12.75 -4.58 -2.89
N GLY A 44 12.89 -5.53 -1.97
CA GLY A 44 12.66 -6.96 -2.20
C GLY A 44 11.20 -7.41 -2.15
N HIS A 45 10.27 -6.51 -1.80
CA HIS A 45 8.86 -6.85 -1.60
C HIS A 45 7.97 -6.19 -2.65
N ASP A 46 7.03 -6.98 -3.18
CA ASP A 46 6.03 -6.51 -4.13
C ASP A 46 4.66 -6.30 -3.48
N LEU A 47 4.49 -6.76 -2.23
CA LEU A 47 3.27 -6.64 -1.44
C LEU A 47 3.60 -6.28 0.00
N GLY A 48 2.81 -5.38 0.59
CA GLY A 48 2.91 -5.02 2.00
C GLY A 48 1.58 -4.52 2.57
N TRP A 49 1.57 -4.39 3.89
CA TRP A 49 0.43 -3.88 4.65
C TRP A 49 0.87 -2.80 5.62
N THR A 50 0.03 -1.78 5.77
CA THR A 50 0.16 -0.75 6.78
C THR A 50 -1.22 -0.40 7.31
N GLU A 51 -1.31 0.04 8.55
CA GLU A 51 -2.57 0.45 9.17
C GLU A 51 -2.55 1.95 9.51
N CYS A 52 -3.71 2.60 9.35
CA CYS A 52 -3.88 3.93 9.92
C CYS A 52 -4.06 3.83 11.45
N ARG A 53 -3.92 4.95 12.17
CA ARG A 53 -4.10 4.98 13.64
C ARG A 53 -5.47 4.51 14.15
N ARG A 54 -6.46 4.42 13.26
CA ARG A 54 -7.82 3.95 13.54
C ARG A 54 -8.08 2.51 13.05
N GLY A 55 -7.05 1.79 12.61
CA GLY A 55 -7.13 0.37 12.24
C GLY A 55 -7.63 0.07 10.81
N HIS A 56 -7.68 1.06 9.91
CA HIS A 56 -7.98 0.79 8.50
C HIS A 56 -6.74 0.27 7.78
N ARG A 57 -6.89 -0.81 6.99
CA ARG A 57 -5.77 -1.46 6.29
C ARG A 57 -5.49 -0.81 4.95
N ILE A 58 -4.20 -0.69 4.66
CA ILE A 58 -3.62 -0.16 3.43
C ILE A 58 -2.74 -1.24 2.85
N ARG A 59 -3.13 -1.76 1.69
CA ARG A 59 -2.35 -2.70 0.90
C ARG A 59 -1.44 -1.91 -0.04
N SER A 60 -0.13 -2.11 0.07
CA SER A 60 0.83 -1.58 -0.91
C SER A 60 1.19 -2.67 -1.91
N VAL A 61 1.09 -2.33 -3.19
CA VAL A 61 1.47 -3.22 -4.30
C VAL A 61 2.53 -2.51 -5.14
N ARG A 62 3.65 -3.18 -5.41
CA ARG A 62 4.66 -2.67 -6.34
C ARG A 62 4.29 -3.09 -7.75
N ALA A 63 4.23 -2.12 -8.67
CA ALA A 63 4.09 -2.36 -10.10
C ALA A 63 5.39 -1.99 -10.83
N GLY A 64 5.74 -2.77 -11.84
CA GLY A 64 6.90 -2.50 -12.71
C GLY A 64 8.22 -3.15 -12.28
N ARG A 65 8.18 -4.11 -11.35
CA ARG A 65 9.24 -5.13 -11.27
C ARG A 65 8.88 -6.22 -12.28
N ASP A 66 9.83 -6.60 -13.13
CA ASP A 66 9.62 -7.70 -14.07
C ASP A 66 9.06 -8.91 -13.32
N VAL A 67 7.85 -9.33 -13.69
CA VAL A 67 7.32 -10.62 -13.26
C VAL A 67 8.24 -11.65 -13.91
N HIS A 68 9.17 -12.21 -13.14
CA HIS A 68 9.88 -13.42 -13.56
C HIS A 68 8.85 -14.54 -13.61
N VAL A 69 8.23 -14.71 -14.77
CA VAL A 69 7.47 -15.92 -15.09
C VAL A 69 8.53 -16.99 -15.36
N GLU A 70 8.82 -17.82 -14.36
CA GLU A 70 9.51 -19.07 -14.63
C GLU A 70 8.57 -19.94 -15.46
N MET A 71 8.91 -20.14 -16.74
CA MET A 71 8.30 -21.16 -17.58
C MET A 71 8.58 -22.51 -16.92
N THR A 72 7.59 -23.05 -16.21
CA THR A 72 7.62 -24.46 -15.84
C THR A 72 7.47 -25.25 -17.14
N SER A 73 8.49 -26.05 -17.48
CA SER A 73 8.40 -27.00 -18.58
C SER A 73 7.17 -27.88 -18.34
N PRO A 74 6.30 -28.06 -19.34
CA PRO A 74 5.15 -28.93 -19.16
C PRO A 74 5.64 -30.35 -18.90
N LEU A 75 5.05 -30.98 -17.88
CA LEU A 75 5.27 -32.40 -17.58
C LEU A 75 4.48 -33.22 -18.62
N TRP A 76 5.07 -33.44 -19.79
CA TRP A 76 4.67 -34.52 -20.70
C TRP A 76 5.90 -35.22 -21.26
#